data_AF-Q4SJR1-F1
#
_entry.id   AF-Q4SJR1-F1
#
_cell.length_a   1.000
_cell.length_b   1.000
_cell.length_c   1.000
_cell.angle_alpha   90.00
_cell.angle_beta   90.00
_cell.angle_gamma   90.00
#
_symmetry.space_group_name_H-M   'P 1'
#
loop_
_entity.id
_entity.type
_entity.pdbx_description
1 polymer ?
#
loop_
_entity_poly.entity_id
_entity_poly.type
_entity_poly.pdbx_seq_one_letter_code
_entity_poly.pdbx_strand_id
1 'polypeptide(L)'
;GPPGPPGPPGPQGPPGIPGIPGIPGSNVVGPVGPPGPPGPQGPPGTQGPAGDPDKTKTREFQAAVVHLQGQETTIQVREDLSEGILRNWKMVSIHHRVFKMHSRSGELEVLLDGVYFIYSQVEVYYLNFTDIASYEVMVDSNPFLRCTCSIETGQRKFNTCYTAGVSLLRAGQRISIRIVYEDTLISMTNHTTFLGSVRLGEAPSAG
;
A
#
# COMPACT_ATOMS: atom_id res chain seq x y z
N GLY A 1 -17.62 -4.48 11.68
CA GLY A 1 -18.70 -3.99 12.55
C GLY A 1 -18.48 -4.48 13.98
N PRO A 2 -19.17 -3.92 14.99
CA PRO A 2 -19.11 -4.47 16.35
C PRO A 2 -19.64 -5.91 16.40
N PRO A 3 -19.22 -6.73 17.39
CA PRO A 3 -19.76 -8.08 17.59
C PRO A 3 -21.29 -8.10 17.70
N GLY A 4 -21.92 -9.16 17.19
CA GLY A 4 -23.36 -9.37 17.30
C GLY A 4 -23.81 -9.56 18.76
N PRO A 5 -25.10 -9.29 19.07
CA PRO A 5 -25.63 -9.48 20.42
C PRO A 5 -25.58 -10.95 20.85
N PRO A 6 -25.50 -11.24 22.18
CA PRO A 6 -25.62 -12.60 22.70
C PRO A 6 -26.93 -13.30 22.26
N GLY A 7 -26.88 -14.62 22.10
CA GLY A 7 -28.06 -15.43 21.77
C GLY A 7 -29.09 -15.49 22.92
N PRO A 8 -30.35 -15.88 22.62
CA PRO A 8 -31.41 -15.97 23.63
C PRO A 8 -31.15 -17.07 24.68
N PRO A 9 -31.76 -16.99 25.88
CA PRO A 9 -31.69 -18.06 26.89
C PRO A 9 -32.23 -19.40 26.37
N GLY A 10 -31.67 -20.51 26.88
CA GLY A 10 -32.13 -21.86 26.55
C GLY A 10 -33.55 -22.17 27.10
N PRO A 11 -34.23 -23.22 26.59
CA PRO A 11 -35.57 -23.60 27.03
C PRO A 11 -35.58 -24.12 28.48
N GLN A 12 -36.74 -23.99 29.16
CA GLN A 12 -36.96 -24.52 30.50
C GLN A 12 -36.91 -26.06 30.52
N GLY A 13 -36.31 -26.65 31.55
CA GLY A 13 -36.23 -28.10 31.73
C GLY A 13 -37.60 -28.76 31.97
N PRO A 14 -37.71 -30.09 31.77
CA PRO A 14 -38.98 -30.82 31.93
C PRO A 14 -39.46 -30.88 33.38
N PRO A 15 -40.78 -31.07 33.63
CA PRO A 15 -41.34 -31.26 34.97
C PRO A 15 -40.71 -32.46 35.70
N GLY A 16 -40.61 -32.37 37.04
CA GLY A 16 -40.15 -33.47 37.88
C GLY A 16 -41.07 -34.69 37.84
N ILE A 17 -40.52 -35.87 38.09
CA ILE A 17 -41.28 -37.13 38.13
C ILE A 17 -42.24 -37.18 39.34
N PRO A 18 -43.46 -37.73 39.19
CA PRO A 18 -44.39 -37.92 40.31
C PRO A 18 -43.79 -38.79 41.42
N GLY A 19 -44.15 -38.49 42.67
CA GLY A 19 -43.74 -39.29 43.82
C GLY A 19 -44.29 -40.71 43.76
N ILE A 20 -43.55 -41.66 44.32
CA ILE A 20 -43.97 -43.05 44.43
C ILE A 20 -45.16 -43.20 45.40
N PRO A 21 -46.19 -44.01 45.06
CA PRO A 21 -47.31 -44.28 45.96
C PRO A 21 -46.86 -44.89 47.29
N GLY A 22 -47.50 -44.49 48.38
CA GLY A 22 -47.22 -45.03 49.71
C GLY A 22 -47.58 -46.52 49.83
N ILE A 23 -46.79 -47.24 50.63
CA ILE A 23 -47.02 -48.66 50.97
C ILE A 23 -48.27 -48.79 51.88
N PRO A 24 -49.23 -49.69 51.59
CA PRO A 24 -50.42 -49.85 52.43
C PRO A 24 -50.09 -50.45 53.80
N GLY A 25 -50.48 -49.76 54.88
CA GLY A 25 -50.34 -50.26 56.26
C GLY A 25 -51.32 -49.61 57.23
N SER A 26 -52.00 -50.45 57.99
CA SER A 26 -53.06 -50.22 59.00
C SER A 26 -53.11 -48.84 59.69
N ASN A 27 -54.23 -48.14 59.48
CA ASN A 27 -54.99 -47.28 60.41
C ASN A 27 -54.35 -46.07 61.14
N VAL A 28 -53.39 -45.35 60.54
CA VAL A 28 -53.24 -43.90 60.78
C VAL A 28 -52.80 -43.22 59.47
N VAL A 29 -53.62 -42.32 58.92
CA VAL A 29 -53.21 -41.48 57.77
C VAL A 29 -52.15 -40.51 58.27
N GLY A 30 -50.90 -40.73 57.87
CA GLY A 30 -49.80 -39.79 58.13
C GLY A 30 -49.96 -38.51 57.30
N PRO A 31 -49.40 -37.37 57.75
CA PRO A 31 -49.43 -36.13 57.01
C PRO A 31 -48.78 -36.29 55.62
N VAL A 32 -49.29 -35.56 54.63
CA VAL A 32 -48.77 -35.52 53.25
C VAL A 32 -47.26 -35.21 53.30
N GLY A 33 -46.47 -35.97 52.53
CA GLY A 33 -45.03 -35.77 52.45
C GLY A 33 -44.65 -34.38 51.91
N PRO A 34 -43.49 -33.82 52.31
CA PRO A 34 -43.07 -32.52 51.83
C PRO A 34 -42.88 -32.50 50.30
N PRO A 35 -43.02 -31.34 49.65
CA PRO A 35 -42.69 -31.19 48.23
C PRO A 35 -41.27 -31.67 47.93
N GLY A 36 -41.09 -32.29 46.76
CA GLY A 36 -39.77 -32.70 46.29
C GLY A 36 -38.82 -31.51 46.11
N PRO A 37 -37.49 -31.73 46.18
CA PRO A 37 -36.52 -30.67 45.98
C PRO A 37 -36.61 -30.08 44.56
N PRO A 38 -36.21 -28.80 44.36
CA PRO A 38 -36.09 -28.22 43.03
C PRO A 38 -35.19 -29.07 42.12
N GLY A 39 -35.55 -29.17 40.84
CA GLY A 39 -34.74 -29.88 39.84
C GLY A 39 -33.35 -29.24 39.69
N PRO A 40 -32.34 -30.00 39.22
CA PRO A 40 -31.01 -29.46 38.99
C PRO A 40 -31.03 -28.36 37.92
N GLN A 41 -30.11 -27.39 38.04
CA GLN A 41 -29.91 -26.37 37.03
C GLN A 41 -29.53 -27.03 35.69
N GLY A 42 -30.13 -26.55 34.60
CA GLY A 42 -29.83 -27.04 33.24
C GLY A 42 -28.35 -26.83 32.87
N PRO A 43 -27.81 -27.63 31.94
CA PRO A 43 -26.43 -27.49 31.50
C PRO A 43 -26.17 -26.11 30.86
N PRO A 44 -24.92 -25.59 30.92
CA PRO A 44 -24.54 -24.39 30.19
C PRO A 44 -24.89 -24.51 28.70
N GLY A 45 -25.34 -23.41 28.10
CA GLY A 45 -25.61 -23.36 26.66
C GLY A 45 -24.37 -23.71 25.84
N THR A 46 -24.56 -24.34 24.68
CA THR A 46 -23.45 -24.61 23.76
C THR A 46 -22.83 -23.31 23.27
N GLN A 47 -21.51 -23.30 23.12
CA GLN A 47 -20.81 -22.18 22.50
C GLN A 47 -21.38 -21.96 21.08
N GLY A 48 -21.71 -20.71 20.76
CA GLY A 48 -22.17 -20.35 19.42
C GLY A 48 -21.13 -20.74 18.36
N PRO A 49 -21.55 -21.01 17.12
CA PRO A 49 -20.61 -21.31 16.03
C PRO A 49 -19.60 -20.16 15.89
N ALA A 50 -18.35 -20.51 15.56
CA ALA A 50 -17.33 -19.52 15.23
C ALA A 50 -17.87 -18.63 14.10
N GLY A 51 -17.66 -17.32 14.20
CA GLY A 51 -17.99 -16.39 13.12
C GLY A 51 -17.33 -16.87 11.83
N ASP A 52 -18.08 -16.88 10.73
CA ASP A 52 -17.57 -17.22 9.42
C ASP A 52 -16.37 -16.28 9.12
N PRO A 53 -15.18 -16.80 8.77
CA PRO A 53 -14.07 -15.95 8.38
C PRO A 53 -14.54 -15.06 7.24
N ASP A 54 -14.37 -13.75 7.42
CA ASP A 54 -14.76 -12.73 6.46
C ASP A 54 -14.17 -13.09 5.09
N LYS A 55 -15.01 -13.62 4.20
CA LYS A 55 -14.70 -13.85 2.78
C LYS A 55 -14.85 -12.56 1.98
N THR A 56 -14.55 -11.40 2.57
CA THR A 56 -14.04 -10.31 1.75
C THR A 56 -12.77 -10.84 1.11
N LYS A 57 -12.84 -11.07 -0.21
CA LYS A 57 -11.67 -11.33 -1.04
C LYS A 57 -10.57 -10.37 -0.58
N THR A 58 -9.57 -10.86 0.13
CA THR A 58 -8.23 -10.30 0.06
C THR A 58 -7.92 -10.43 -1.42
N ARG A 59 -8.25 -9.42 -2.23
CA ARG A 59 -7.58 -9.24 -3.50
C ARG A 59 -6.13 -9.17 -3.06
N GLU A 60 -5.37 -10.25 -3.28
CA GLU A 60 -3.94 -10.25 -3.08
C GLU A 60 -3.43 -9.06 -3.87
N PHE A 61 -3.16 -7.97 -3.17
CA PHE A 61 -2.66 -6.77 -3.79
C PHE A 61 -1.25 -7.11 -4.23
N GLN A 62 -1.07 -7.36 -5.52
CA GLN A 62 0.25 -7.55 -6.07
C GLN A 62 0.84 -6.16 -6.33
N ALA A 63 1.95 -5.86 -5.65
CA ALA A 63 2.71 -4.65 -5.91
C ALA A 63 3.11 -4.61 -7.39
N ALA A 64 2.85 -3.48 -8.03
CA ALA A 64 3.24 -3.24 -9.41
C ALA A 64 4.48 -2.34 -9.43
N VAL A 65 5.47 -2.70 -10.25
CA VAL A 65 6.76 -2.00 -10.29
C VAL A 65 7.07 -1.47 -11.68
N VAL A 66 7.85 -0.41 -11.72
CA VAL A 66 8.56 0.06 -12.90
C VAL A 66 9.98 0.49 -12.51
N HIS A 67 10.95 0.09 -13.32
CA HIS A 67 12.33 0.52 -13.22
C HIS A 67 12.85 0.86 -14.62
N LEU A 68 13.17 2.13 -14.80
CA LEU A 68 13.68 2.73 -16.02
C LEU A 68 15.17 3.04 -15.83
N GLN A 69 15.98 2.70 -16.82
CA GLN A 69 17.41 2.98 -16.83
C GLN A 69 17.75 3.88 -18.01
N GLY A 70 18.77 4.73 -17.88
CA GLY A 70 19.29 5.48 -19.02
C GLY A 70 19.90 4.58 -20.12
N GLN A 71 20.11 5.15 -21.30
CA GLN A 71 20.64 4.45 -22.49
C GLN A 71 22.07 4.88 -22.90
N GLU A 72 23.05 4.85 -22.00
CA GLU A 72 24.50 5.07 -22.29
C GLU A 72 24.80 6.26 -23.22
N THR A 73 24.06 7.35 -23.04
CA THR A 73 24.20 8.60 -23.81
C THR A 73 24.47 9.75 -22.86
N THR A 74 25.26 10.72 -23.31
CA THR A 74 25.39 12.00 -22.61
C THR A 74 24.33 12.95 -23.16
N ILE A 75 23.59 13.60 -22.27
CA ILE A 75 22.58 14.60 -22.61
C ILE A 75 23.11 15.98 -22.24
N GLN A 76 23.06 16.92 -23.18
CA GLN A 76 23.24 18.36 -22.93
C GLN A 76 21.87 18.99 -22.69
N VAL A 77 21.58 19.44 -21.48
CA VAL A 77 20.21 19.82 -21.09
C VAL A 77 19.64 20.92 -21.99
N ARG A 78 20.39 22.00 -22.25
CA ARG A 78 19.97 23.12 -23.13
C ARG A 78 19.65 22.69 -24.56
N GLU A 79 20.46 21.80 -25.14
CA GLU A 79 20.39 21.48 -26.57
C GLU A 79 19.45 20.32 -26.85
N ASP A 80 19.45 19.32 -25.96
CA ASP A 80 18.73 18.09 -26.16
C ASP A 80 17.32 18.15 -25.58
N LEU A 81 17.08 18.77 -24.42
CA LEU A 81 15.81 18.59 -23.69
C LEU A 81 14.81 19.74 -23.89
N SER A 82 13.54 19.39 -24.06
CA SER A 82 12.43 20.33 -23.95
C SER A 82 12.07 20.51 -22.48
N GLU A 83 12.09 21.74 -21.98
CA GLU A 83 11.75 22.08 -20.58
C GLU A 83 12.60 21.36 -19.52
N GLY A 84 13.79 20.87 -19.91
CA GLY A 84 14.70 20.13 -19.04
C GLY A 84 14.23 18.71 -18.67
N ILE A 85 13.21 18.16 -19.33
CA ILE A 85 12.68 16.82 -19.02
C ILE A 85 13.58 15.71 -19.57
N LEU A 86 14.07 14.84 -18.70
CA LEU A 86 14.88 13.69 -19.09
C LEU A 86 14.08 12.66 -19.89
N ARG A 87 14.68 12.21 -21.00
CA ARG A 87 14.17 11.15 -21.89
C ARG A 87 15.25 10.09 -22.12
N ASN A 88 15.07 9.24 -23.14
CA ASN A 88 15.98 8.10 -23.46
C ASN A 88 16.01 7.04 -22.36
N TRP A 89 14.82 6.65 -21.91
CA TRP A 89 14.62 5.62 -20.90
C TRP A 89 14.49 4.23 -21.54
N LYS A 90 15.31 3.29 -21.08
CA LYS A 90 15.15 1.86 -21.29
C LYS A 90 14.23 1.29 -20.21
N MET A 91 13.13 0.68 -20.63
CA MET A 91 12.20 -0.01 -19.72
C MET A 91 12.78 -1.39 -19.36
N VAL A 92 13.46 -1.50 -18.23
CA VAL A 92 14.05 -2.77 -17.76
C VAL A 92 12.99 -3.65 -17.10
N SER A 93 12.10 -3.04 -16.32
CA SER A 93 10.93 -3.69 -15.75
C SER A 93 9.77 -2.72 -15.78
N ILE A 94 8.60 -3.13 -16.28
CA ILE A 94 7.41 -2.30 -16.32
C ILE A 94 6.14 -3.14 -16.21
N HIS A 95 5.34 -2.87 -15.19
CA HIS A 95 4.02 -3.48 -15.05
C HIS A 95 2.98 -2.71 -15.88
N HIS A 96 2.76 -3.13 -17.13
CA HIS A 96 1.97 -2.41 -18.15
C HIS A 96 0.51 -2.10 -17.80
N ARG A 97 -0.08 -2.76 -16.80
CA ARG A 97 -1.46 -2.41 -16.33
C ARG A 97 -1.49 -1.21 -15.38
N VAL A 98 -0.35 -0.81 -14.85
CA VAL A 98 -0.23 0.26 -13.84
C VAL A 98 0.62 1.42 -14.36
N PHE A 99 1.59 1.14 -15.23
CA PHE A 99 2.52 2.13 -15.73
C PHE A 99 2.56 2.14 -17.25
N LYS A 100 2.67 3.34 -17.82
CA LYS A 100 2.88 3.57 -19.24
C LYS A 100 3.98 4.60 -19.45
N MET A 101 5.01 4.23 -20.22
CA MET A 101 6.12 5.14 -20.54
C MET A 101 5.83 5.89 -21.85
N HIS A 102 5.92 7.22 -21.82
CA HIS A 102 5.87 8.08 -23.00
C HIS A 102 7.29 8.41 -23.46
N SER A 103 7.89 7.54 -24.26
CA SER A 103 9.32 7.64 -24.63
C SER A 103 9.72 8.97 -25.27
N ARG A 104 8.80 9.65 -25.98
CA ARG A 104 9.07 10.95 -26.62
C ARG A 104 9.15 12.11 -25.61
N SER A 105 8.23 12.15 -24.64
CA SER A 105 8.21 13.22 -23.63
C SER A 105 9.07 12.90 -22.41
N GLY A 106 9.45 11.64 -22.18
CA GLY A 106 10.20 11.23 -21.00
C GLY A 106 9.32 11.04 -19.76
N GLU A 107 8.00 11.01 -19.93
CA GLU A 107 7.04 10.93 -18.82
C GLU A 107 6.55 9.50 -18.56
N LEU A 108 6.45 9.14 -17.28
CA LEU A 108 5.88 7.89 -16.79
C LEU A 108 4.46 8.15 -16.27
N GLU A 109 3.46 7.70 -17.02
CA GLU A 109 2.04 7.81 -16.64
C GLU A 109 1.63 6.65 -15.73
N VAL A 110 0.92 6.96 -14.63
CA VAL A 110 0.24 5.96 -13.80
C VAL A 110 -1.18 5.73 -14.30
N LEU A 111 -1.59 4.47 -14.44
CA LEU A 111 -2.87 4.09 -15.03
C LEU A 111 -3.96 3.79 -14.00
N LEU A 112 -3.60 3.68 -12.72
CA LEU A 112 -4.52 3.37 -11.62
C LEU A 112 -4.29 4.34 -10.45
N ASP A 113 -5.36 4.64 -9.72
CA ASP A 113 -5.25 5.34 -8.44
C ASP A 113 -4.46 4.50 -7.43
N GLY A 114 -3.67 5.14 -6.57
CA GLY A 114 -2.94 4.42 -5.54
C GLY A 114 -1.94 5.23 -4.74
N VAL A 115 -1.31 4.53 -3.80
CA VAL A 115 -0.12 4.99 -3.08
C VAL A 115 1.10 4.53 -3.87
N TYR A 116 1.97 5.46 -4.26
CA TYR A 116 3.15 5.20 -5.05
C TYR A 116 4.41 5.60 -4.30
N PHE A 117 5.35 4.68 -4.16
CA PHE A 117 6.74 5.01 -3.83
C PHE A 117 7.45 5.37 -5.14
N ILE A 118 8.12 6.51 -5.19
CA ILE A 118 8.82 7.03 -6.37
C ILE A 118 10.27 7.27 -5.96
N TYR A 119 11.21 6.80 -6.77
CA TYR A 119 12.64 6.98 -6.53
C TYR A 119 13.36 7.31 -7.83
N SER A 120 14.44 8.08 -7.71
CA SER A 120 15.25 8.49 -8.84
C SER A 120 16.70 8.68 -8.45
N GLN A 121 17.59 8.45 -9.42
CA GLN A 121 18.97 8.86 -9.35
C GLN A 121 19.37 9.46 -10.68
N VAL A 122 20.17 10.53 -10.63
CA VAL A 122 20.77 11.13 -11.81
C VAL A 122 22.25 11.31 -11.57
N GLU A 123 23.06 10.82 -12.50
CA GLU A 123 24.49 11.09 -12.55
C GLU A 123 24.76 12.37 -13.34
N VAL A 124 25.22 13.37 -12.62
CA VAL A 124 25.59 14.64 -13.20
C VAL A 124 27.07 14.62 -13.54
N TYR A 125 27.36 15.08 -14.75
CA TYR A 125 28.69 15.28 -15.29
C TYR A 125 28.83 16.79 -15.60
N TYR A 126 29.87 17.45 -15.10
CA TYR A 126 29.93 18.91 -15.19
C TYR A 126 31.25 19.43 -15.75
N LEU A 127 31.20 20.59 -16.43
CA LEU A 127 32.37 21.21 -17.02
C LEU A 127 32.69 22.65 -16.60
N ASN A 128 31.81 23.66 -16.39
CA ASN A 128 32.37 25.03 -16.21
C ASN A 128 31.61 26.19 -15.52
N PHE A 129 30.30 26.19 -15.26
CA PHE A 129 29.56 27.42 -14.88
C PHE A 129 28.80 27.46 -13.53
N THR A 130 28.51 26.33 -12.88
CA THR A 130 27.76 26.26 -11.60
C THR A 130 28.33 25.19 -10.67
N ASP A 131 28.49 25.56 -9.41
CA ASP A 131 28.93 24.73 -8.28
C ASP A 131 27.80 23.89 -7.65
N ILE A 132 26.61 23.92 -8.28
CA ILE A 132 25.42 23.20 -7.84
C ILE A 132 24.79 22.50 -9.04
N ALA A 133 24.43 21.24 -8.86
CA ALA A 133 23.54 20.52 -9.75
C ALA A 133 22.26 20.14 -9.01
N SER A 134 21.12 20.32 -9.67
CA SER A 134 19.81 19.99 -9.10
C SER A 134 18.87 19.44 -10.15
N TYR A 135 18.06 18.47 -9.75
CA TYR A 135 16.91 18.00 -10.51
C TYR A 135 15.70 17.86 -9.60
N GLU A 136 14.53 17.85 -10.22
CA GLU A 136 13.25 17.64 -9.56
C GLU A 136 12.57 16.39 -10.11
N VAL A 137 11.95 15.62 -9.22
CA VAL A 137 10.93 14.65 -9.60
C VAL A 137 9.62 15.42 -9.68
N MET A 138 9.04 15.47 -10.87
CA MET A 138 7.80 16.18 -11.16
C MET A 138 6.63 15.20 -11.07
N VAL A 139 5.50 15.67 -10.53
CA VAL A 139 4.19 15.04 -10.71
C VAL A 139 3.33 16.03 -11.47
N ASP A 140 2.95 15.66 -12.69
CA ASP A 140 2.45 16.55 -13.72
C ASP A 140 3.41 17.74 -13.89
N SER A 141 2.95 18.98 -13.66
CA SER A 141 3.78 20.18 -13.73
C SER A 141 4.33 20.64 -12.37
N ASN A 142 4.05 19.91 -11.29
CA ASN A 142 4.42 20.32 -9.93
C ASN A 142 5.65 19.56 -9.42
N PRO A 143 6.67 20.26 -8.88
CA PRO A 143 7.78 19.60 -8.21
C PRO A 143 7.30 18.82 -6.97
N PHE A 144 7.62 17.53 -6.91
CA PHE A 144 7.33 16.66 -5.77
C PHE A 144 8.56 16.46 -4.87
N LEU A 145 9.70 16.11 -5.47
CA LEU A 145 10.98 15.95 -4.78
C LEU A 145 12.04 16.76 -5.50
N ARG A 146 13.06 17.21 -4.77
CA ARG A 146 14.27 17.82 -5.33
C ARG A 146 15.49 17.10 -4.78
N CYS A 147 16.48 16.89 -5.65
CA CYS A 147 17.81 16.47 -5.27
C CYS A 147 18.79 17.57 -5.66
N THR A 148 19.70 17.94 -4.76
CA THR A 148 20.72 18.98 -4.99
C THR A 148 22.06 18.51 -4.47
N CYS A 149 23.09 18.55 -5.32
CA CYS A 149 24.47 18.24 -4.97
C CYS A 149 25.37 19.43 -5.29
N SER A 150 26.31 19.72 -4.40
CA SER A 150 27.42 20.62 -4.69
C SER A 150 28.47 19.89 -5.53
N ILE A 151 29.02 20.58 -6.54
CA ILE A 151 30.04 20.06 -7.44
C ILE A 151 31.21 21.05 -7.45
N GLU A 152 32.43 20.56 -7.26
CA GLU A 152 33.63 21.39 -7.34
C GLU A 152 33.94 21.77 -8.80
N THR A 153 34.21 23.05 -9.05
CA THR A 153 34.43 23.60 -10.39
C THR A 153 35.83 23.26 -10.93
N GLY A 154 35.97 23.15 -12.25
CA GLY A 154 37.28 23.05 -12.92
C GLY A 154 37.90 21.65 -13.06
N GLN A 155 37.21 20.58 -12.66
CA GLN A 155 37.60 19.19 -12.92
C GLN A 155 36.39 18.36 -13.37
N ARG A 156 36.60 17.38 -14.27
CA ARG A 156 35.56 16.39 -14.61
C ARG A 156 35.27 15.54 -13.39
N LYS A 157 34.12 15.76 -12.75
CA LYS A 157 33.63 14.96 -11.62
C LYS A 157 32.29 14.34 -11.95
N PHE A 158 32.11 13.11 -11.46
CA PHE A 158 30.87 12.35 -11.55
C PHE A 158 30.25 12.34 -10.15
N ASN A 159 29.01 12.82 -10.03
CA ASN A 159 28.25 12.73 -8.80
C ASN A 159 26.87 12.17 -9.09
N THR A 160 26.44 11.20 -8.29
CA THR A 160 25.08 10.69 -8.31
C THR A 160 24.25 11.44 -7.27
N CYS A 161 23.07 11.89 -7.67
CA CYS A 161 22.11 12.54 -6.78
C CYS A 161 20.86 11.65 -6.70
N TYR A 162 20.62 11.05 -5.54
CA TYR A 162 19.49 10.15 -5.29
C TYR A 162 18.41 10.84 -4.43
N THR A 163 17.14 10.65 -4.77
CA THR A 163 16.00 11.04 -3.92
C THR A 163 14.84 10.07 -4.08
N ALA A 164 13.98 9.99 -3.07
CA ALA A 164 12.80 9.14 -3.09
C ALA A 164 11.70 9.64 -2.13
N GLY A 165 10.46 9.26 -2.38
CA GLY A 165 9.31 9.66 -1.58
C GLY A 165 8.04 8.89 -1.92
N VAL A 166 7.01 9.05 -1.09
CA VAL A 166 5.70 8.42 -1.30
C VAL A 166 4.66 9.50 -1.60
N SER A 167 3.81 9.26 -2.59
CA SER A 167 2.70 10.15 -2.92
C SER A 167 1.43 9.38 -3.32
N LEU A 168 0.28 10.01 -3.12
CA LEU A 168 -0.99 9.55 -3.68
C LEU A 168 -1.10 10.06 -5.12
N LEU A 169 -1.24 9.15 -6.07
CA LEU A 169 -1.43 9.51 -7.47
C LEU A 169 -2.77 8.99 -7.99
N ARG A 170 -3.39 9.78 -8.85
CA ARG A 170 -4.58 9.43 -9.62
C ARG A 170 -4.19 8.94 -11.01
N ALA A 171 -5.02 8.06 -11.57
CA ALA A 171 -4.88 7.61 -12.93
C ALA A 171 -4.78 8.79 -13.91
N GLY A 172 -3.82 8.72 -14.83
CA GLY A 172 -3.51 9.77 -15.81
C GLY A 172 -2.42 10.75 -15.38
N GLN A 173 -2.06 10.80 -14.09
CA GLN A 173 -0.95 11.63 -13.63
C GLN A 173 0.39 11.11 -14.13
N ARG A 174 1.32 12.03 -14.35
CA ARG A 174 2.62 11.73 -14.97
C ARG A 174 3.77 12.06 -14.04
N ILE A 175 4.75 11.17 -13.98
CA ILE A 175 6.00 11.34 -13.25
C ILE A 175 7.11 11.63 -14.27
N SER A 176 7.93 12.64 -14.04
CA SER A 176 9.10 12.91 -14.88
C SER A 176 10.26 13.46 -14.05
N ILE A 177 11.47 13.47 -14.64
CA ILE A 177 12.63 14.11 -14.03
C ILE A 177 12.92 15.38 -14.81
N ARG A 178 12.94 16.53 -14.14
CA ARG A 178 13.34 17.82 -14.71
C ARG A 178 14.70 18.24 -14.18
N ILE A 179 15.66 18.50 -15.07
CA ILE A 179 16.93 19.12 -14.68
C ILE A 179 16.71 20.63 -14.53
N VAL A 180 17.16 21.20 -13.39
CA VAL A 180 16.89 22.59 -13.04
C VAL A 180 17.76 23.57 -13.82
N TYR A 181 19.02 23.21 -14.07
CA TYR A 181 19.99 24.09 -14.74
C TYR A 181 20.29 23.62 -16.15
N GLU A 182 20.07 24.49 -17.14
CA GLU A 182 20.22 24.17 -18.57
C GLU A 182 21.66 23.89 -19.00
N ASP A 183 22.65 24.48 -18.32
CA ASP A 183 24.09 24.29 -18.59
C ASP A 183 24.67 23.02 -17.94
N THR A 184 23.83 22.00 -17.73
CA THR A 184 24.21 20.72 -17.11
C THR A 184 24.39 19.62 -18.15
N LEU A 185 25.38 18.74 -17.96
CA LEU A 185 25.49 17.49 -18.71
C LEU A 185 25.06 16.31 -17.84
N ILE A 186 24.26 15.41 -18.40
CA ILE A 186 23.74 14.25 -17.68
C ILE A 186 24.28 12.97 -18.33
N SER A 187 24.84 12.09 -17.50
CA SER A 187 25.21 10.74 -17.93
C SER A 187 23.99 9.84 -17.83
N MET A 188 23.47 9.36 -18.97
CA MET A 188 22.36 8.40 -18.99
C MET A 188 22.86 6.95 -18.92
N THR A 189 23.93 6.68 -18.17
CA THR A 189 24.40 5.30 -18.00
C THR A 189 23.39 4.50 -17.17
N ASN A 190 23.12 3.27 -17.59
CA ASN A 190 22.05 2.41 -17.06
C ASN A 190 22.10 2.15 -15.55
N HIS A 191 23.27 2.19 -14.91
CA HIS A 191 23.44 1.93 -13.48
C HIS A 191 23.49 3.21 -12.62
N THR A 192 23.69 4.37 -13.25
CA THR A 192 23.97 5.63 -12.55
C THR A 192 22.81 6.62 -12.65
N THR A 193 22.00 6.51 -13.72
CA THR A 193 20.79 7.30 -13.93
C THR A 193 19.57 6.41 -14.16
N PHE A 194 18.59 6.52 -13.25
CA PHE A 194 17.37 5.70 -13.26
C PHE A 194 16.16 6.43 -12.64
N LEU A 195 14.97 6.02 -13.06
CA LEU A 195 13.68 6.42 -12.50
C LEU A 195 12.86 5.16 -12.22
N GLY A 196 12.23 5.07 -11.06
CA GLY A 196 11.34 3.96 -10.78
C GLY A 196 10.21 4.30 -9.84
N SER A 197 9.21 3.42 -9.83
CA SER A 197 8.08 3.53 -8.94
C SER A 197 7.50 2.17 -8.56
N VAL A 198 6.91 2.09 -7.37
CA VAL A 198 6.20 0.93 -6.86
C VAL A 198 4.81 1.38 -6.43
N ARG A 199 3.76 0.79 -7.00
CA ARG A 199 2.39 0.96 -6.50
C ARG A 199 2.21 0.06 -5.29
N LEU A 200 2.12 0.67 -4.11
CA LEU A 200 2.07 0.00 -2.81
C LEU A 200 0.67 -0.45 -2.41
N GLY A 201 -0.36 0.25 -2.89
CA GLY A 201 -1.74 0.01 -2.44
C GLY A 201 -2.75 0.85 -3.19
N GLU A 202 -4.03 0.63 -2.87
CA GLU A 202 -5.11 1.57 -3.19
C GLU A 202 -4.94 2.86 -2.39
N ALA A 203 -5.45 3.97 -2.93
CA ALA A 203 -5.49 5.24 -2.19
C ALA A 203 -6.51 5.11 -1.05
N PRO A 204 -6.25 5.69 0.15
CA PRO A 204 -7.25 5.75 1.20
C PRO A 204 -8.52 6.42 0.67
N SER A 205 -9.68 5.82 0.94
CA SER A 205 -10.96 6.50 0.71
C SER A 205 -10.96 7.81 1.50
N ALA A 206 -11.22 8.94 0.82
CA ALA A 206 -11.44 10.20 1.49
C ALA A 206 -12.59 10.03 2.49
N GLY A 207 -12.27 10.08 3.80
CA GLY A 207 -13.24 10.00 4.89
C GLY A 207 -14.06 11.26 5.01
#